data_AF-A0A660SJX5-F1
#
_entry.id   AF-A0A660SJX5-F1
#
_cell.length_a   1.000
_cell.length_b   1.000
_cell.length_c   1.000
_cell.angle_alpha   90.00
_cell.angle_beta   90.00
_cell.angle_gamma   90.00
#
_symmetry.space_group_name_H-M   'P 1'
#
loop_
_entity.id
_entity.type
_entity.pdbx_description
1 polymer ?
#
loop_
_entity_poly.entity_id
_entity_poly.type
_entity_poly.pdbx_seq_one_letter_code
_entity_poly.pdbx_strand_id
1 'polypeptide(L)'
;MDHKYYKILIEKKTDKLIDDDELLILNKHLETCEECRNDLKEVEEMEKLIKMHRYRSPEDKIWTEYKGGFYAKIERGVGWIFFSIGIIVLLISGMFYFIRDFLFDPSVSLVLRLGVSALIIGFVILLVSIIRERVFFNKRERYKEVKR
;
A
#
# COMPACT_ATOMS: atom_id res chain seq x y z
N MET A 1 -4.28 -49.09 34.66
CA MET A 1 -4.53 -47.63 34.55
C MET A 1 -5.22 -47.40 33.22
N ASP A 2 -6.17 -46.48 33.12
CA ASP A 2 -6.92 -46.26 31.88
C ASP A 2 -6.14 -45.33 30.93
N HIS A 3 -5.29 -45.92 30.09
CA HIS A 3 -4.48 -45.20 29.10
C HIS A 3 -5.33 -44.51 28.03
N LYS A 4 -6.60 -44.90 27.88
CA LYS A 4 -7.54 -44.31 26.92
C LYS A 4 -7.84 -42.85 27.23
N TYR A 5 -7.98 -42.50 28.52
CA TYR A 5 -8.24 -41.13 28.94
C TYR A 5 -7.07 -40.18 28.60
N TYR A 6 -5.83 -40.63 28.85
CA TYR A 6 -4.64 -39.82 28.57
C TYR A 6 -4.38 -39.65 27.07
N LYS A 7 -4.76 -40.62 26.25
CA LYS A 7 -4.68 -40.51 24.79
C LYS A 7 -5.57 -39.38 24.26
N ILE A 8 -6.78 -39.24 24.81
CA ILE A 8 -7.68 -38.12 24.50
C ILE A 8 -7.05 -36.77 24.91
N LEU A 9 -6.37 -36.72 26.05
CA LEU A 9 -5.66 -35.50 26.48
C LEU A 9 -4.49 -35.15 25.56
N ILE A 10 -3.77 -36.14 25.02
CA ILE A 10 -2.70 -35.93 24.02
C ILE A 10 -3.26 -35.34 22.73
N GLU A 11 -4.40 -35.84 22.25
CA GLU A 11 -5.10 -35.28 21.08
C GLU A 11 -5.54 -33.83 21.33
N LYS A 12 -6.20 -33.57 22.46
CA LYS A 12 -6.58 -32.20 22.88
C LYS A 12 -5.39 -31.25 22.94
N LYS A 13 -4.24 -31.71 23.46
CA LYS A 13 -3.00 -30.90 23.52
C LYS A 13 -2.52 -30.54 22.12
N THR A 14 -2.56 -31.48 21.18
CA THR A 14 -2.12 -31.30 19.79
C THR A 14 -3.00 -30.28 19.07
N ASP A 15 -4.32 -30.34 19.29
CA ASP A 15 -5.29 -29.41 18.71
C ASP A 15 -5.36 -28.05 19.43
N LYS A 16 -4.58 -27.85 20.50
CA LYS A 16 -4.59 -26.66 21.37
C LYS A 16 -5.95 -26.41 22.06
N LEU A 17 -6.66 -27.49 22.41
CA LEU A 17 -7.96 -27.47 23.08
C LEU A 17 -7.90 -27.96 24.53
N ILE A 18 -6.70 -28.19 25.07
CA ILE A 18 -6.50 -28.66 26.44
C ILE A 18 -6.58 -27.50 27.44
N ASP A 19 -7.25 -27.73 28.56
CA ASP A 19 -7.33 -26.80 29.69
C ASP A 19 -6.10 -26.94 30.63
N ASP A 20 -5.83 -25.94 31.47
CA ASP A 20 -4.69 -25.92 32.40
C ASP A 20 -4.76 -27.06 33.42
N ASP A 21 -5.95 -27.38 33.92
CA ASP A 21 -6.17 -28.48 34.88
C ASP A 21 -5.91 -29.85 34.23
N GLU A 22 -6.38 -30.04 33.00
CA GLU A 22 -6.19 -31.26 32.21
C GLU A 22 -4.72 -31.47 31.84
N LEU A 23 -4.00 -30.39 31.56
CA LEU A 23 -2.57 -30.41 31.25
C LEU A 23 -1.73 -30.86 32.45
N LEU A 24 -2.10 -30.43 33.66
CA LEU A 24 -1.42 -30.82 34.90
C LEU A 24 -1.59 -32.32 35.18
N ILE A 25 -2.80 -32.84 34.98
CA ILE A 25 -3.12 -34.28 35.08
C ILE A 25 -2.33 -35.09 34.07
N LEU A 26 -2.26 -34.64 32.82
CA LEU A 26 -1.49 -35.30 31.75
C LEU A 26 0.01 -35.34 32.09
N ASN A 27 0.60 -34.22 32.51
CA ASN A 27 2.02 -34.14 32.84
C ASN A 27 2.41 -35.09 33.97
N LYS A 28 1.59 -35.15 35.03
CA LYS A 28 1.81 -36.07 36.16
C LYS A 28 1.78 -37.54 35.71
N HIS A 29 0.91 -37.88 34.76
CA HIS A 29 0.87 -39.23 34.20
C HIS A 29 2.08 -39.53 33.32
N LEU A 30 2.51 -38.57 32.49
CA LEU A 30 3.68 -38.70 31.61
C LEU A 30 4.98 -38.95 32.37
N GLU A 31 5.11 -38.48 33.62
CA GLU A 31 6.26 -38.79 34.48
C GLU A 31 6.37 -40.28 34.80
N THR A 32 5.24 -40.96 34.96
CA THR A 32 5.15 -42.36 35.42
C THR A 32 4.94 -43.39 34.31
N CYS A 33 4.37 -42.98 33.17
CA CYS A 33 4.01 -43.88 32.08
C CYS A 33 4.90 -43.68 30.85
N GLU A 34 5.60 -44.73 30.45
CA GLU A 34 6.46 -44.75 29.26
C GLU A 34 5.66 -44.82 27.95
N GLU A 35 4.54 -45.56 27.94
CA GLU A 35 3.68 -45.73 26.76
C GLU A 35 3.09 -44.40 26.28
N CYS A 36 2.43 -43.64 27.17
CA CYS A 36 1.86 -42.34 26.82
C CYS A 36 2.92 -41.30 26.42
N ARG A 37 4.16 -41.47 26.90
CA ARG A 37 5.29 -40.62 26.50
C ARG A 37 5.74 -40.91 25.06
N ASN A 38 5.66 -42.16 24.62
CA ASN A 38 5.96 -42.54 23.25
C ASN A 38 4.84 -42.08 22.30
N ASP A 39 3.58 -42.27 22.67
CA ASP A 39 2.42 -41.78 21.88
C ASP A 39 2.52 -40.26 21.63
N LEU A 40 2.85 -39.47 22.65
CA LEU A 40 3.03 -38.02 22.49
C LEU A 40 4.18 -37.66 21.54
N LYS A 41 5.29 -38.41 21.59
CA LYS A 41 6.44 -38.17 20.70
C LYS A 41 6.10 -38.45 19.24
N GLU A 42 5.38 -39.54 18.96
CA GLU A 42 4.98 -39.91 17.59
C GLU A 42 4.14 -38.80 16.94
N VAL A 43 3.17 -38.26 17.69
CA VAL A 43 2.31 -37.17 17.22
C VAL A 43 3.11 -35.88 16.97
N GLU A 44 4.05 -35.53 17.87
CA GLU A 44 4.92 -34.37 17.70
C GLU A 44 5.86 -34.50 16.49
N GLU A 45 6.36 -35.71 16.19
CA GLU A 45 7.18 -35.98 15.00
C GLU A 45 6.37 -35.81 13.71
N MET A 46 5.14 -36.33 13.65
CA MET A 46 4.27 -36.14 12.50
C MET A 46 3.95 -34.65 12.26
N GLU A 47 3.67 -33.89 13.31
CA GLU A 47 3.40 -32.45 13.20
C GLU A 47 4.61 -31.68 12.64
N LYS A 48 5.84 -32.06 13.03
CA LYS A 48 7.08 -31.47 12.50
C LYS A 48 7.24 -31.74 11.00
N LEU A 49 6.98 -32.97 10.55
CA LEU A 49 7.07 -33.34 9.13
C LEU A 49 6.06 -32.57 8.27
N ILE A 50 4.84 -32.36 8.77
CA ILE A 50 3.79 -31.58 8.10
C ILE A 50 4.15 -30.09 8.07
N LYS A 51 4.67 -29.53 9.18
CA LYS A 51 5.10 -28.12 9.25
C LYS A 51 6.22 -27.79 8.28
N MET A 52 7.12 -28.75 8.01
CA MET A 52 8.23 -28.59 7.06
C MET A 52 7.74 -28.49 5.60
N HIS A 53 6.57 -29.07 5.30
CA HIS A 53 5.94 -29.02 3.98
C HIS A 53 4.85 -27.97 3.86
N ARG A 54 4.80 -26.97 4.76
CA ARG A 54 3.76 -25.94 4.71
C ARG A 54 3.68 -25.29 3.33
N TYR A 55 2.57 -25.57 2.67
CA TYR A 55 2.10 -24.98 1.43
C TYR A 55 2.15 -23.44 1.57
N ARG A 56 3.00 -22.79 0.80
CA ARG A 56 2.95 -21.33 0.60
C ARG A 56 1.65 -21.02 -0.14
N SER A 57 0.68 -20.46 0.57
CA SER A 57 -0.56 -20.00 -0.03
C SER A 57 -0.29 -18.97 -1.15
N PRO A 58 -0.92 -19.10 -2.34
CA PRO A 58 -0.75 -18.17 -3.46
C PRO A 58 -1.23 -16.73 -3.21
N GLU A 59 -1.99 -16.50 -2.14
CA GLU A 59 -2.68 -15.24 -1.89
C GLU A 59 -1.72 -14.04 -1.75
N ASP A 60 -0.55 -14.23 -1.15
CA ASP A 60 0.43 -13.16 -0.97
C ASP A 60 1.01 -12.63 -2.30
N LYS A 61 1.11 -13.48 -3.33
CA LYS A 61 1.62 -13.06 -4.65
C LYS A 61 0.59 -12.22 -5.41
N ILE A 62 -0.67 -12.65 -5.40
CA ILE A 62 -1.75 -12.01 -6.17
C ILE A 62 -2.00 -10.57 -5.67
N TRP A 63 -1.93 -10.33 -4.35
CA TRP A 63 -2.09 -8.98 -3.80
C TRP A 63 -0.94 -8.03 -4.14
N THR A 64 0.30 -8.53 -4.25
CA THR A 64 1.45 -7.70 -4.66
C THR A 64 1.42 -7.31 -6.13
N GLU A 65 0.91 -8.20 -6.98
CA GLU A 65 0.82 -7.98 -8.42
C GLU A 65 -0.35 -7.04 -8.78
N TYR A 66 -1.49 -7.15 -8.07
CA TYR A 66 -2.65 -6.28 -8.27
C TYR A 66 -2.41 -4.84 -7.79
N LYS A 67 -1.65 -4.64 -6.70
CA LYS A 67 -1.30 -3.30 -6.18
C LYS A 67 -0.23 -2.60 -7.03
N GLY A 68 0.40 -3.30 -7.96
CA GLY A 68 1.61 -2.88 -8.67
C GLY A 68 1.40 -2.08 -9.95
N GLY A 69 0.80 -0.89 -9.85
CA GLY A 69 1.14 0.20 -10.78
C GLY A 69 0.26 0.42 -12.01
N PHE A 70 -0.74 -0.42 -12.32
CA PHE A 70 -1.63 -0.15 -13.46
C PHE A 70 -2.54 1.06 -13.20
N TYR A 71 -3.27 1.05 -12.08
CA TYR A 71 -4.12 2.19 -11.67
C TYR A 71 -3.30 3.46 -11.41
N ALA A 72 -2.19 3.37 -10.68
CA ALA A 72 -1.37 4.53 -10.35
C ALA A 72 -0.65 5.16 -11.56
N LYS A 73 -0.38 4.39 -12.63
CA LYS A 73 0.16 4.92 -13.90
C LYS A 73 -0.94 5.56 -14.75
N ILE A 74 -2.12 4.94 -14.80
CA ILE A 74 -3.27 5.45 -15.55
C ILE A 74 -3.78 6.75 -14.96
N GLU A 75 -3.97 6.82 -13.63
CA GLU A 75 -4.45 8.03 -12.94
C GLU A 75 -3.53 9.22 -13.22
N ARG A 76 -2.21 8.99 -13.16
CA ARG A 76 -1.22 10.03 -13.50
C ARG A 76 -1.27 10.41 -14.98
N GLY A 77 -1.31 9.44 -15.90
CA GLY A 77 -1.35 9.73 -17.34
C GLY A 77 -2.60 10.51 -17.75
N VAL A 78 -3.77 10.02 -17.36
CA VAL A 78 -5.07 10.63 -17.67
C VAL A 78 -5.20 11.99 -16.97
N GLY A 79 -4.80 12.09 -15.69
CA GLY A 79 -4.83 13.34 -14.95
C GLY A 79 -4.01 14.45 -15.62
N TRP A 80 -2.81 14.14 -16.16
CA TRP A 80 -2.00 15.12 -16.89
C TRP A 80 -2.62 15.56 -18.22
N ILE A 81 -3.29 14.66 -18.93
CA ILE A 81 -3.99 15.01 -20.18
C ILE A 81 -5.11 16.00 -19.89
N PHE A 82 -5.99 15.67 -18.93
CA PHE A 82 -7.09 16.56 -18.54
C PHE A 82 -6.59 17.90 -17.97
N PHE A 83 -5.55 17.87 -17.14
CA PHE A 83 -4.94 19.09 -16.59
C PHE A 83 -4.37 20.00 -17.69
N SER A 84 -3.69 19.42 -18.68
CA SER A 84 -3.13 20.19 -19.80
C SER A 84 -4.24 20.83 -20.63
N ILE A 85 -5.30 20.09 -20.95
CA ILE A 85 -6.45 20.60 -21.69
C ILE A 85 -7.13 21.72 -20.89
N GLY A 86 -7.35 21.53 -19.60
CA GLY A 86 -7.95 22.54 -18.71
C GLY A 86 -7.15 23.83 -18.66
N ILE A 87 -5.82 23.74 -18.54
CA ILE A 87 -4.93 24.91 -18.60
C ILE A 87 -5.04 25.63 -19.94
N ILE A 88 -5.03 24.90 -21.06
CA ILE A 88 -5.12 25.53 -22.39
C ILE A 88 -6.43 26.31 -22.53
N VAL A 89 -7.56 25.70 -22.14
CA VAL A 89 -8.86 26.37 -22.19
C VAL A 89 -8.92 27.59 -21.27
N LEU A 90 -8.39 27.49 -20.05
CA LEU A 90 -8.33 28.61 -19.11
C LEU A 90 -7.43 29.75 -19.63
N LEU A 91 -6.29 29.43 -20.24
CA LEU A 91 -5.41 30.45 -20.82
C LEU A 91 -6.07 31.13 -22.00
N ILE A 92 -6.71 30.39 -22.91
CA ILE A 92 -7.38 30.99 -24.08
C ILE A 92 -8.54 31.89 -23.66
N SER A 93 -9.44 31.37 -22.81
CA SER A 93 -10.60 32.14 -22.33
C SER A 93 -10.16 33.32 -21.46
N GLY A 94 -9.25 33.08 -20.51
CA GLY A 94 -8.70 34.13 -19.64
C GLY A 94 -8.00 35.23 -20.42
N MET A 95 -7.18 34.87 -21.43
CA MET A 95 -6.53 35.85 -22.28
C MET A 95 -7.55 36.65 -23.11
N PHE A 96 -8.60 36.00 -23.62
CA PHE A 96 -9.65 36.68 -24.38
C PHE A 96 -10.38 37.72 -23.54
N TYR A 97 -10.85 37.35 -22.34
CA TYR A 97 -11.51 38.28 -21.42
C TYR A 97 -10.55 39.37 -20.92
N PHE A 98 -9.30 39.02 -20.60
CA PHE A 98 -8.30 39.99 -20.16
C PHE A 98 -7.99 41.03 -21.26
N ILE A 99 -7.86 40.59 -22.51
CA ILE A 99 -7.65 41.52 -23.63
C ILE A 99 -8.88 42.40 -23.84
N ARG A 100 -10.07 41.80 -23.87
CA ARG A 100 -11.32 42.51 -24.14
C ARG A 100 -11.64 43.56 -23.07
N ASP A 101 -11.64 43.17 -21.81
CA ASP A 101 -12.19 43.97 -20.72
C ASP A 101 -11.13 44.82 -20.02
N PHE A 102 -9.85 44.42 -20.05
CA PHE A 102 -8.78 45.12 -19.35
C PHE A 102 -7.82 45.85 -20.28
N LEU A 103 -7.56 45.31 -21.48
CA LEU A 103 -6.77 46.02 -22.49
C LEU A 103 -7.64 47.02 -23.27
N PHE A 104 -8.81 46.68 -23.79
CA PHE A 104 -9.54 47.66 -24.61
C PHE A 104 -10.29 48.74 -23.83
N ASP A 105 -10.27 48.71 -22.50
CA ASP A 105 -10.91 49.75 -21.67
C ASP A 105 -10.04 51.03 -21.58
N PRO A 106 -10.53 52.17 -22.09
CA PRO A 106 -9.80 53.45 -22.05
C PRO A 106 -9.74 54.09 -20.65
N SER A 107 -10.44 53.56 -19.65
CA SER A 107 -10.45 54.08 -18.27
C SER A 107 -9.23 53.65 -17.44
N VAL A 108 -8.46 52.66 -17.89
CA VAL A 108 -7.33 52.10 -17.14
C VAL A 108 -6.02 52.77 -17.56
N SER A 109 -5.22 53.20 -16.58
CA SER A 109 -3.93 53.83 -16.86
C SER A 109 -2.93 52.84 -17.51
N LEU A 110 -2.12 53.34 -18.44
CA LEU A 110 -1.11 52.54 -19.16
C LEU A 110 -0.14 51.82 -18.20
N VAL A 111 0.21 52.46 -17.08
CA VAL A 111 1.11 51.90 -16.06
C VAL A 111 0.46 50.69 -15.38
N LEU A 112 -0.81 50.77 -14.99
CA LEU A 112 -1.53 49.65 -14.38
C LEU A 112 -1.67 48.48 -15.36
N ARG A 113 -1.96 48.77 -16.62
CA ARG A 113 -2.12 47.77 -17.67
C ARG A 113 -0.83 46.98 -17.94
N LEU A 114 0.31 47.67 -18.00
CA LEU A 114 1.61 47.03 -18.16
C LEU A 114 2.07 46.31 -16.88
N GLY A 115 1.83 46.90 -15.71
CA GLY A 115 2.20 46.30 -14.43
C GLY A 115 1.45 44.98 -14.15
N VAL A 116 0.13 44.98 -14.33
CA VAL A 116 -0.71 43.79 -14.11
C VAL A 116 -0.39 42.70 -15.14
N SER A 117 -0.19 43.06 -16.41
CA SER A 117 0.17 42.06 -17.43
C SER A 117 1.54 41.44 -17.16
N ALA A 118 2.56 42.23 -16.79
CA ALA A 118 3.87 41.71 -16.42
C ALA A 118 3.81 40.77 -15.21
N LEU A 119 3.01 41.11 -14.19
CA LEU A 119 2.80 40.26 -13.01
C LEU A 119 2.16 38.92 -13.40
N ILE A 120 1.07 38.94 -14.17
CA ILE A 120 0.37 37.73 -14.61
C ILE A 120 1.31 36.84 -15.43
N ILE A 121 2.04 37.43 -16.40
CA ILE A 121 2.98 36.69 -17.24
C ILE A 121 4.08 36.05 -16.38
N GLY A 122 4.69 36.83 -15.47
CA GLY A 122 5.71 36.32 -14.55
C GLY A 122 5.19 35.17 -13.68
N PHE A 123 3.96 35.31 -13.17
CA PHE A 123 3.31 34.27 -12.36
C PHE A 123 3.08 32.98 -13.14
N VAL A 124 2.58 33.08 -14.38
CA VAL A 124 2.38 31.92 -15.26
C VAL A 124 3.71 31.23 -15.57
N ILE A 125 4.77 31.99 -15.87
CA ILE A 125 6.10 31.44 -16.14
C ILE A 125 6.65 30.69 -14.92
N LEU A 126 6.54 31.27 -13.72
CA LEU A 126 6.98 30.62 -12.48
C LEU A 126 6.19 29.33 -12.20
N LEU A 127 4.87 29.36 -12.36
CA LEU A 127 4.01 28.18 -12.21
C LEU A 127 4.43 27.07 -13.17
N VAL A 128 4.59 27.37 -14.45
CA VAL A 128 5.01 26.39 -15.46
C VAL A 128 6.40 25.84 -15.15
N SER A 129 7.32 26.66 -14.66
CA SER A 129 8.67 26.22 -14.26
C SER A 129 8.62 25.21 -13.12
N ILE A 130 7.89 25.52 -12.03
CA ILE A 130 7.73 24.63 -10.87
C ILE A 130 7.02 23.33 -11.27
N ILE A 131 5.95 23.43 -12.08
CA ILE A 131 5.21 22.27 -12.55
C ILE A 131 6.11 21.37 -13.39
N ARG A 132 6.85 21.95 -14.36
CA ARG A 132 7.77 21.20 -15.22
C ARG A 132 8.86 20.52 -14.40
N GLU A 133 9.46 21.25 -13.47
CA GLU A 133 10.50 20.74 -12.59
C GLU A 133 9.99 19.57 -11.75
N ARG A 134 8.86 19.74 -11.06
CA ARG A 134 8.27 18.70 -10.22
C ARG A 134 7.86 17.46 -11.00
N VAL A 135 7.35 17.62 -12.23
CA VAL A 135 7.03 16.50 -13.13
C VAL A 135 8.29 15.74 -13.55
N PHE A 136 9.35 16.46 -13.88
CA PHE A 136 10.59 15.87 -14.33
C PHE A 136 11.29 15.08 -13.21
N PHE A 137 11.36 15.66 -12.01
CA PHE A 137 11.94 14.99 -10.84
C PHE A 137 11.12 13.75 -10.42
N ASN A 138 9.79 13.82 -10.45
CA ASN A 138 8.93 12.69 -10.10
C ASN A 138 9.09 11.47 -11.04
N LYS A 139 9.51 11.70 -12.30
CA LYS A 139 9.83 10.64 -13.29
C LYS A 139 11.27 10.09 -13.15
N ARG A 140 12.18 10.82 -12.50
CA ARG A 140 13.62 10.53 -12.43
C ARG A 140 14.09 9.98 -11.08
N GLU A 141 13.20 9.83 -10.09
CA GLU A 141 13.57 9.21 -8.82
C GLU A 141 13.79 7.70 -8.97
N ARG A 142 15.08 7.34 -9.15
CA ARG A 142 15.63 5.99 -9.29
C ARG A 142 15.58 5.13 -8.01
N TYR A 143 14.93 5.62 -6.94
CA TYR A 143 14.95 4.98 -5.60
C TYR A 143 13.55 4.72 -5.03
N LYS A 144 12.49 4.69 -5.85
CA LYS A 144 11.13 4.36 -5.39
C LYS A 144 10.93 2.88 -5.00
N GLU A 145 11.88 2.00 -5.33
CA GLU A 145 11.73 0.55 -5.17
C GLU A 145 12.62 -0.05 -4.07
N VAL A 146 13.36 0.76 -3.30
CA VAL A 146 14.14 0.23 -2.18
C VAL A 146 13.24 0.12 -0.95
N LYS A 147 12.62 -1.04 -0.77
CA LYS A 147 12.07 -1.46 0.52
C LYS A 147 13.24 -1.78 1.46
N ARG A 148 13.21 -1.21 2.66
CA ARG A 148 14.15 -1.52 3.75
C ARG A 148 13.66 -2.71 4.54
#